data_AF-A0A8K0K8X3-F1
#
_entry.id   AF-A0A8K0K8X3-F1
#
_cell.length_a   1.000
_cell.length_b   1.000
_cell.length_c   1.000
_cell.angle_alpha   90.00
_cell.angle_beta   90.00
_cell.angle_gamma   90.00
#
_symmetry.space_group_name_H-M   'P 1'
#
loop_
_entity.id
_entity.type
_entity.pdbx_description
1 polymer ?
#
loop_
_entity_poly.entity_id
_entity_poly.type
_entity_poly.pdbx_seq_one_letter_code
_entity_poly.pdbx_strand_id
1 'polypeptide(L)'
;MFQKSNRILGDYGYGSGGVLAPAAAVGDVSGVRRVLRNGTLLFPPFPPAAFRHDVHGAVYRCLASNAAGRVLSRDSHVRAGERQPSLPRNPL
;
A
#
# COMPACT_ATOMS: atom_id res chain seq x y z
N MET A 1 -9.67 16.02 -15.28
CA MET A 1 -8.63 15.60 -14.31
C MET A 1 -9.16 14.43 -13.50
N PHE A 2 -8.42 13.34 -13.33
CA PHE A 2 -8.86 12.23 -12.45
C PHE A 2 -8.59 12.64 -10.99
N GLN A 3 -9.62 12.66 -10.16
CA GLN A 3 -9.43 12.87 -8.73
C GLN A 3 -8.90 11.56 -8.14
N LYS A 4 -7.83 11.65 -7.35
CA LYS A 4 -7.23 10.50 -6.66
C LYS A 4 -8.25 10.00 -5.65
N SER A 5 -9.10 9.07 -6.05
CA SER A 5 -10.05 8.45 -5.14
C SER A 5 -9.26 7.63 -4.14
N ASN A 6 -9.54 7.81 -2.85
CA ASN A 6 -8.89 7.14 -1.73
C ASN A 6 -9.17 5.62 -1.66
N ARG A 7 -9.25 4.93 -2.80
CA ARG A 7 -9.30 3.46 -2.88
C ARG A 7 -7.92 2.96 -3.28
N ILE A 8 -7.12 2.68 -2.27
CA ILE A 8 -6.00 1.77 -2.45
C ILE A 8 -6.57 0.34 -2.36
N LEU A 9 -6.20 -0.49 -3.30
CA LEU A 9 -6.65 -1.87 -3.40
C LEU A 9 -5.63 -2.78 -2.72
N GLY A 10 -6.07 -3.59 -1.75
CA GLY A 10 -5.29 -4.67 -1.14
C GLY A 10 -5.40 -5.96 -1.95
N ASP A 11 -4.51 -6.91 -1.67
CA ASP A 11 -4.15 -8.03 -2.53
C ASP A 11 -5.34 -8.81 -3.15
N TYR A 12 -5.11 -9.26 -4.39
CA TYR A 12 -6.06 -9.98 -5.22
C TYR A 12 -6.31 -11.38 -4.64
N GLY A 13 -7.46 -11.60 -4.02
CA GLY A 13 -7.96 -12.96 -3.83
C GLY A 13 -8.36 -13.54 -5.19
N TYR A 14 -7.67 -14.58 -5.66
CA TYR A 14 -8.23 -15.48 -6.68
C TYR A 14 -9.45 -16.17 -6.05
N GLY A 15 -10.62 -15.57 -6.24
CA GLY A 15 -11.88 -16.28 -5.97
C GLY A 15 -11.94 -17.51 -6.85
N SER A 16 -12.37 -18.63 -6.30
CA SER A 16 -12.76 -19.86 -7.00
C SER A 16 -13.78 -19.52 -8.10
N GLY A 17 -13.30 -19.21 -9.31
CA GLY A 17 -14.13 -18.76 -10.43
C GLY A 17 -13.49 -17.76 -11.41
N GLY A 18 -12.26 -17.27 -11.18
CA GLY A 18 -11.55 -16.41 -12.15
C GLY A 18 -12.16 -15.01 -12.36
N VAL A 19 -13.16 -14.63 -11.57
CA VAL A 19 -13.73 -13.29 -11.55
C VAL A 19 -12.86 -12.40 -10.65
N LEU A 20 -12.33 -11.31 -11.20
CA LEU A 20 -11.72 -10.24 -10.40
C LEU A 20 -12.77 -9.71 -9.43
N ALA A 21 -12.70 -10.12 -8.15
CA ALA A 21 -13.41 -9.42 -7.10
C ALA A 21 -12.90 -7.97 -7.07
N PRO A 22 -13.78 -6.97 -6.84
CA PRO A 22 -13.32 -5.60 -6.67
C PRO A 22 -12.35 -5.59 -5.50
N ALA A 23 -11.10 -5.27 -5.77
CA ALA A 23 -10.10 -5.29 -4.72
C ALA A 23 -10.55 -4.37 -3.57
N ALA A 24 -10.34 -4.82 -2.35
CA ALA A 24 -10.94 -4.19 -1.19
C ALA A 24 -10.29 -2.83 -0.94
N ALA A 25 -11.11 -1.84 -0.58
CA ALA A 25 -10.61 -0.53 -0.17
C ALA A 25 -9.76 -0.68 1.09
N VAL A 26 -8.52 -0.22 1.01
CA VAL A 26 -7.56 -0.22 2.11
C VAL A 26 -7.86 0.94 3.04
N GLY A 27 -8.02 0.62 4.33
CA GLY A 27 -8.15 1.59 5.41
C GLY A 27 -6.90 1.69 6.30
N ASP A 28 -7.00 2.57 7.28
CA ASP A 28 -6.03 2.73 8.36
C ASP A 28 -5.87 1.44 9.16
N VAL A 29 -4.64 1.17 9.58
CA VAL A 29 -4.31 0.11 10.53
C VAL A 29 -3.46 0.76 11.61
N SER A 30 -3.96 0.73 12.85
CA SER A 30 -3.35 1.42 13.99
C SER A 30 -1.85 1.09 14.08
N GLY A 31 -1.02 2.13 14.14
CA GLY A 31 0.42 2.03 14.31
C GLY A 31 1.23 1.59 13.08
N VAL A 32 0.62 1.14 11.97
CA VAL A 32 1.37 0.54 10.85
C VAL A 32 0.97 1.00 9.45
N ARG A 33 -0.23 1.57 9.27
CA ARG A 33 -0.65 2.15 7.98
C ARG A 33 -1.65 3.28 8.16
N ARG A 34 -1.44 4.39 7.44
CA ARG A 34 -2.35 5.54 7.41
C ARG A 34 -2.66 5.95 5.97
N VAL A 35 -3.93 6.20 5.68
CA VAL A 35 -4.43 6.75 4.42
C VAL A 35 -4.72 8.23 4.63
N LEU A 36 -3.89 9.07 4.02
CA LEU A 36 -4.04 10.52 4.14
C LEU A 36 -5.17 11.03 3.24
N ARG A 37 -5.75 12.19 3.57
CA ARG A 37 -6.83 12.82 2.78
C ARG A 37 -6.40 13.18 1.36
N ASN A 38 -5.11 13.34 1.10
CA ASN A 38 -4.53 13.60 -0.23
C ASN A 38 -4.27 12.31 -1.04
N GLY A 39 -4.69 11.14 -0.54
CA GLY A 39 -4.50 9.85 -1.20
C GLY A 39 -3.08 9.29 -1.13
N THR A 40 -2.26 9.76 -0.19
CA THR A 40 -0.98 9.13 0.14
C THR A 40 -1.19 8.00 1.15
N LEU A 41 -0.52 6.87 0.90
CA LEU A 41 -0.44 5.76 1.83
C LEU A 41 0.88 5.86 2.62
N LEU A 42 0.78 6.08 3.92
CA LEU A 42 1.90 6.28 4.83
C LEU A 42 2.10 5.02 5.68
N PHE A 43 3.35 4.53 5.69
CA PHE A 43 3.80 3.43 6.55
C PHE A 43 4.78 3.99 7.59
N PRO A 44 4.34 4.26 8.83
CA PRO A 44 5.23 4.74 9.88
C PRO A 44 6.25 3.67 10.31
N PRO A 45 7.36 4.05 10.95
CA PRO A 45 8.24 3.10 11.63
C PRO A 45 7.45 2.29 12.66
N PHE A 46 7.74 0.99 12.76
CA PHE A 46 7.03 0.06 13.64
C PHE A 46 8.04 -0.90 14.30
N PRO A 47 7.76 -1.38 15.52
CA PRO A 47 8.59 -2.41 16.16
C PRO A 47 8.38 -3.77 15.47
N PRO A 48 9.33 -4.71 15.51
CA PRO A 48 9.18 -6.03 14.87
C PRO A 48 7.88 -6.76 15.25
N ALA A 49 7.43 -6.64 16.51
CA ALA A 49 6.18 -7.23 17.00
C ALA A 49 4.91 -6.72 16.30
N ALA A 50 4.96 -5.54 15.67
CA ALA A 50 3.86 -4.97 14.90
C ALA A 50 3.94 -5.33 13.40
N PHE A 51 4.87 -6.21 12.99
CA PHE A 51 4.93 -6.65 11.61
C PHE A 51 3.65 -7.37 11.19
N ARG A 52 3.13 -6.99 10.03
CA ARG A 52 1.89 -7.50 9.46
C ARG A 52 2.10 -7.79 7.99
N HIS A 53 2.01 -9.07 7.59
CA HIS A 53 2.26 -9.47 6.21
C HIS A 53 1.28 -8.79 5.23
N ASP A 54 0.01 -8.64 5.63
CA ASP A 54 -1.06 -7.96 4.88
C ASP A 54 -0.86 -6.43 4.74
N VAL A 55 0.12 -5.86 5.46
CA VAL A 55 0.45 -4.43 5.40
C VAL A 55 1.83 -4.21 4.79
N HIS A 56 2.84 -4.91 5.31
CA HIS A 56 4.26 -4.69 5.08
C HIS A 56 4.87 -5.59 4.01
N GLY A 57 4.15 -6.62 3.54
CA GLY A 57 4.55 -7.53 2.46
C GLY A 57 3.51 -7.61 1.36
N ALA A 58 2.80 -6.52 1.11
CA ALA A 58 1.60 -6.50 0.27
C ALA A 58 1.79 -5.74 -1.04
N VAL A 59 0.93 -6.03 -2.01
CA VAL A 59 0.81 -5.29 -3.26
C VAL A 59 -0.35 -4.30 -3.16
N TYR A 60 -0.09 -3.05 -3.53
CA TYR A 60 -1.07 -1.98 -3.53
C TYR A 60 -1.27 -1.39 -4.92
N ARG A 61 -2.50 -0.95 -5.20
CA ARG A 61 -2.85 -0.23 -6.43
C ARG A 61 -3.68 1.00 -6.14
N CYS A 62 -3.38 2.12 -6.79
CA CYS A 62 -4.11 3.38 -6.64
C CYS A 62 -5.24 3.47 -7.67
N LEU A 63 -6.47 3.76 -7.23
CA LEU A 63 -7.60 4.02 -8.09
C LEU A 63 -7.91 5.53 -8.15
N ALA A 64 -7.80 6.13 -9.32
CA ALA A 64 -8.28 7.49 -9.56
C ALA A 64 -9.63 7.43 -10.29
N SER A 65 -10.58 8.31 -9.93
CA SER A 65 -11.90 8.32 -10.57
C SER A 65 -12.41 9.73 -10.80
N ASN A 66 -13.21 9.90 -11.84
CA ASN A 66 -14.02 11.08 -12.11
C ASN A 66 -15.33 10.67 -12.80
N ALA A 67 -16.13 11.64 -13.24
CA ALA A 67 -17.38 11.37 -13.94
C ALA A 67 -17.21 10.58 -15.26
N ALA A 68 -16.05 10.67 -15.92
CA ALA A 68 -15.78 9.95 -17.16
C ALA A 68 -15.37 8.48 -16.93
N GLY A 69 -14.89 8.13 -15.72
CA GLY A 69 -14.52 6.76 -15.42
C GLY A 69 -13.47 6.62 -14.33
N ARG A 70 -12.79 5.46 -14.33
CA ARG A 70 -11.80 5.06 -13.33
C ARG A 70 -10.51 4.60 -14.00
N VAL A 71 -9.37 4.96 -13.40
CA VAL A 71 -8.04 4.54 -13.84
C VAL A 71 -7.32 3.90 -12.66
N LEU A 72 -6.65 2.77 -12.92
CA LEU A 72 -5.84 2.05 -11.96
C LEU A 72 -4.36 2.24 -12.25
N SER A 73 -3.55 2.43 -11.21
CA SER A 73 -2.10 2.45 -11.34
C SER A 73 -1.54 1.05 -11.65
N ARG A 74 -0.24 0.99 -11.93
CA ARG A 74 0.53 -0.27 -11.83
C ARG A 74 0.58 -0.76 -10.37
N ASP A 75 1.03 -2.00 -10.21
CA ASP A 75 1.27 -2.59 -8.89
C ASP A 75 2.44 -1.92 -8.17
N SER A 76 2.20 -1.60 -6.90
CA SER A 76 3.19 -1.05 -5.98
C SER A 76 3.47 -2.08 -4.90
N HIS A 77 4.62 -2.75 -5.03
CA HIS A 77 5.05 -3.77 -4.08
C HIS A 77 5.68 -3.11 -2.86
N VAL A 78 5.10 -3.33 -1.68
CA VAL A 78 5.64 -2.86 -0.40
C VAL A 78 6.30 -4.03 0.31
N ARG A 79 7.57 -3.84 0.71
CA ARG A 79 8.33 -4.77 1.53
C ARG A 79 9.01 -3.98 2.63
N ALA A 80 8.55 -4.12 3.87
CA ALA A 80 9.27 -3.57 5.01
C ALA A 80 10.42 -4.53 5.39
N GLY A 81 11.59 -3.95 5.61
CA GLY A 81 12.77 -4.65 6.10
C GLY A 81 13.39 -3.87 7.24
N GLU A 82 14.28 -4.52 7.97
CA GLU A 82 15.04 -3.86 9.03
C GLU A 82 15.95 -2.79 8.42
N ARG A 83 16.00 -1.60 9.05
CA ARG A 83 16.91 -0.56 8.63
C ARG A 83 18.32 -1.01 8.98
N GLN A 84 19.06 -1.49 7.99
CA GLN A 84 20.47 -1.77 8.18
C GLN A 84 21.18 -0.46 8.55
N PRO A 85 21.88 -0.39 9.70
CA PRO A 85 22.71 0.78 10.00
C PRO A 85 23.71 0.90 8.86
N SER A 86 23.68 2.02 8.13
CA SER A 86 24.78 2.35 7.24
C SER A 86 26.01 2.45 8.13
N LEU A 87 26.91 1.46 8.03
CA LEU A 87 28.24 1.59 8.62
C LEU A 87 28.80 2.95 8.20
N PRO A 88 29.42 3.73 9.10
CA PRO A 88 30.05 4.96 8.70
C PRO A 88 30.99 4.62 7.53
N ARG A 89 30.80 5.28 6.37
CA ARG A 89 31.76 5.19 5.28
C ARG A 89 33.09 5.60 5.89
N ASN A 90 34.00 4.64 6.00
CA ASN A 90 35.31 4.84 6.58
C ASN A 90 35.98 6.03 5.85
N PRO A 91 36.30 7.14 6.53
CA PRO A 91 37.09 8.19 5.93
C PRO A 91 38.53 7.68 5.90
N LEU A 92 38.98 7.22 4.73
CA LEU A 92 40.39 7.20 4.39
C LEU A 92 40.81 8.62 3.98
#